data_AF-A0A0L0S025-F1
#
_entry.id   AF-A0A0L0S025-F1
#
_cell.length_a   1.000
_cell.length_b   1.000
_cell.length_c   1.000
_cell.angle_alpha   90.00
_cell.angle_beta   90.00
_cell.angle_gamma   90.00
#
_symmetry.space_group_name_H-M   'P 1'
#
loop_
_entity.id
_entity.type
_entity.pdbx_description
1 polymer ?
#
loop_
_entity_poly.entity_id
_entity_poly.type
_entity_poly.pdbx_seq_one_letter_code
_entity_poly.pdbx_strand_id
1 'polypeptide(L)'
;MADKLFKTLLEMQPQDAAAGSAVSKEEKVKAMVDEVMGSLPDSFNVQELMSRVEERTPFISVALQECDRMSMLTNEIRRSLKELDLGLKGDLTITESMEALMNAIFFGTVPASWEKLAYPSLNPLAAWYADLLQRIKELEAWVAEFQLPAVVWLPGLFNPQSFLTAIMQTTARKNEWPLDRMVLTVEVLKKPREECTAPPREGAYIHGLYMEGARWDGNAGCIAESLLKELTPAMPVVFVKAIPVDKRETKGIYECPMYRTRQRGPTYVWTFNLKTKEAPAKWVLAGVAMLLSAE
;
A
#
# COMPACT_ATOMS: atom_id res chain seq x y z
N MET A 1 -17.81 -8.46 -12.17
CA MET A 1 -18.90 -9.46 -12.29
C MET A 1 -18.36 -10.78 -12.84
N ALA A 2 -17.48 -10.74 -13.85
CA ALA A 2 -16.76 -11.92 -14.35
C ALA A 2 -15.86 -12.59 -13.29
N ASP A 3 -15.07 -11.84 -12.52
CA ASP A 3 -14.15 -12.45 -11.52
C ASP A 3 -14.88 -13.23 -10.42
N LYS A 4 -16.04 -12.72 -9.98
CA LYS A 4 -16.90 -13.44 -9.02
C LYS A 4 -17.40 -14.75 -9.63
N LEU A 5 -17.80 -14.74 -10.90
CA LEU A 5 -18.26 -15.93 -11.61
C LEU A 5 -17.13 -16.96 -11.76
N PHE A 6 -15.92 -16.54 -12.15
CA PHE A 6 -14.77 -17.43 -12.24
C PHE A 6 -14.39 -18.02 -10.88
N LYS A 7 -14.40 -17.20 -9.81
CA LYS A 7 -14.12 -17.67 -8.45
C LYS A 7 -15.13 -18.73 -8.00
N THR A 8 -16.43 -18.47 -8.19
CA THR A 8 -17.48 -19.44 -7.84
C THR A 8 -17.38 -20.72 -8.68
N LEU A 9 -17.08 -20.63 -9.98
CA LEU A 9 -16.88 -21.81 -10.82
C LEU A 9 -15.68 -22.66 -10.36
N LEU A 10 -14.59 -22.01 -9.92
CA LEU A 10 -13.40 -22.68 -9.42
C LEU A 10 -13.67 -23.40 -8.09
N GLU A 11 -14.42 -22.75 -7.19
CA GLU A 11 -14.83 -23.33 -5.90
C GLU A 11 -15.80 -24.52 -6.06
N MET A 12 -16.57 -24.56 -7.14
CA MET A 12 -17.53 -25.64 -7.44
C MET A 12 -16.91 -26.83 -8.19
N GLN A 13 -15.64 -26.76 -8.62
CA GLN A 13 -15.00 -27.89 -9.28
C GLN A 13 -14.76 -29.04 -8.28
N PRO A 14 -15.15 -30.28 -8.63
CA PRO A 14 -14.90 -31.44 -7.77
C PRO A 14 -13.39 -31.63 -7.57
N GLN A 15 -12.94 -31.62 -6.30
CA GLN A 15 -11.51 -31.72 -5.94
C GLN A 15 -10.88 -33.03 -6.43
N ASP A 16 -11.68 -34.07 -6.66
CA ASP A 16 -11.22 -35.41 -7.10
C ASP A 16 -11.37 -35.67 -8.61
N ALA A 17 -11.94 -34.74 -9.40
CA ALA A 17 -12.20 -35.00 -10.82
C ALA A 17 -10.98 -34.78 -11.74
N ALA A 18 -9.86 -34.30 -11.20
CA ALA A 18 -8.59 -34.19 -11.90
C ALA A 18 -7.68 -35.40 -11.62
N ALA A 19 -8.18 -36.63 -11.81
CA ALA A 19 -7.40 -37.86 -11.78
C ALA A 19 -6.42 -38.01 -12.97
N GLY A 20 -5.80 -36.91 -13.41
CA GLY A 20 -4.97 -36.86 -14.61
C GLY A 20 -3.84 -35.83 -14.63
N SER A 21 -3.57 -35.09 -13.55
CA SER A 21 -2.40 -34.21 -13.46
C SER A 21 -1.56 -34.51 -12.21
N ALA A 22 -0.27 -34.73 -12.43
CA ALA A 22 0.68 -35.49 -11.63
C ALA A 22 1.20 -34.86 -10.30
N VAL A 23 0.44 -33.98 -9.63
CA VAL A 23 0.87 -33.35 -8.36
C VAL A 23 -0.33 -33.17 -7.43
N SER A 24 -0.24 -33.65 -6.19
CA SER A 24 -1.31 -33.54 -5.19
C SER A 24 -1.52 -32.09 -4.73
N LYS A 25 -2.67 -31.80 -4.11
CA LYS A 25 -2.95 -30.48 -3.52
C LYS A 25 -1.90 -30.11 -2.47
N GLU A 26 -1.57 -31.08 -1.61
CA GLU A 26 -0.58 -30.96 -0.54
C GLU A 26 0.80 -30.66 -1.10
N GLU A 27 1.20 -31.32 -2.20
CA GLU A 27 2.48 -31.08 -2.87
C GLU A 27 2.56 -29.66 -3.47
N LYS A 28 1.48 -29.17 -4.10
CA LYS A 28 1.43 -27.79 -4.61
C LYS A 28 1.53 -26.76 -3.48
N VAL A 29 0.78 -26.97 -2.40
CA VAL A 29 0.82 -26.09 -1.24
C VAL A 29 2.20 -26.11 -0.60
N LYS A 30 2.81 -27.29 -0.45
CA LYS A 30 4.16 -27.46 0.10
C LYS A 30 5.20 -26.66 -0.69
N ALA A 31 5.15 -26.71 -2.01
CA ALA A 31 6.05 -25.93 -2.86
C ALA A 31 5.91 -24.41 -2.61
N MET A 32 4.67 -23.91 -2.51
CA MET A 32 4.42 -22.50 -2.19
C MET A 32 4.87 -22.12 -0.77
N VAL A 33 4.67 -23.01 0.20
CA VAL A 33 5.12 -22.84 1.59
C VAL A 33 6.65 -22.69 1.61
N ASP A 34 7.37 -23.57 0.91
CA ASP A 34 8.83 -23.55 0.84
C ASP A 34 9.36 -22.29 0.14
N GLU A 35 8.71 -21.87 -0.95
CA GLU A 35 9.06 -20.64 -1.67
C GLU A 35 8.91 -19.40 -0.77
N VAL A 36 7.77 -19.27 -0.09
CA VAL A 36 7.50 -18.13 0.80
C VAL A 36 8.45 -18.17 2.00
N MET A 37 8.65 -19.34 2.61
CA MET A 37 9.54 -19.49 3.76
C MET A 37 11.00 -19.23 3.43
N GLY A 38 11.43 -19.57 2.21
CA GLY A 38 12.80 -19.36 1.74
C GLY A 38 13.10 -17.92 1.29
N SER A 39 12.08 -17.15 0.90
CA SER A 39 12.24 -15.77 0.41
C SER A 39 11.80 -14.69 1.39
N LEU A 40 11.04 -15.02 2.44
CA LEU A 40 10.57 -14.07 3.44
C LEU A 40 11.72 -13.56 4.34
N PRO A 41 12.05 -12.26 4.32
CA PRO A 41 13.11 -11.69 5.16
C PRO A 41 12.83 -11.82 6.66
N ASP A 42 13.88 -11.63 7.46
CA ASP A 42 13.77 -11.63 8.91
C ASP A 42 12.93 -10.46 9.42
N SER A 43 12.28 -10.65 10.58
CA SER A 43 11.48 -9.59 11.20
C SER A 43 12.36 -8.44 11.67
N PHE A 44 11.83 -7.22 11.62
CA PHE A 44 12.52 -6.04 12.14
C PHE A 44 12.70 -6.15 13.66
N ASN A 45 13.93 -6.02 14.13
CA ASN A 45 14.23 -5.86 15.55
C ASN A 45 13.96 -4.41 15.98
N VAL A 46 12.68 -4.10 16.26
CA VAL A 46 12.26 -2.72 16.56
C VAL A 46 12.95 -2.17 17.81
N GLN A 47 13.31 -3.03 18.78
CA GLN A 47 14.03 -2.61 19.98
C GLN A 47 15.44 -2.09 19.65
N GLU A 48 16.17 -2.79 18.77
CA GLU A 48 17.48 -2.36 18.28
C GLU A 48 17.37 -1.13 17.38
N LEU A 49 16.35 -1.07 16.52
CA LEU A 49 16.08 0.12 15.71
C LEU A 49 15.83 1.35 16.58
N MET A 50 15.08 1.21 17.68
CA MET A 50 14.83 2.30 18.63
C MET A 50 16.09 2.76 19.36
N SER A 51 17.03 1.86 19.69
CA SER A 51 18.27 2.25 20.38
C SER A 51 19.25 3.02 19.49
N ARG A 52 19.12 2.89 18.16
CA ARG A 52 19.92 3.62 17.16
C ARG A 52 19.44 5.06 16.90
N VAL A 53 18.26 5.42 17.39
CA VAL A 53 17.64 6.73 17.14
C VAL A 53 17.96 7.69 18.29
N GLU A 54 18.76 8.72 18.01
CA GLU A 54 19.05 9.80 18.98
C GLU A 54 17.87 10.75 19.16
N GLU A 55 17.29 11.22 18.04
CA GLU A 55 16.14 12.14 18.04
C GLU A 55 14.93 11.51 17.35
N ARG A 56 13.82 11.43 18.09
CA ARG A 56 12.57 10.84 17.58
C ARG A 56 11.75 11.88 16.80
N THR A 57 12.07 12.04 15.52
CA THR A 57 11.28 12.89 14.61
C THR A 57 9.91 12.25 14.26
N PRO A 58 8.94 13.03 13.74
CA PRO A 58 7.67 12.48 13.25
C PRO A 58 7.86 11.38 12.21
N PHE A 59 8.77 11.56 11.24
CA PHE A 59 9.04 10.56 10.21
C PHE A 59 9.64 9.27 10.77
N ILE A 60 10.57 9.37 11.71
CA ILE A 60 11.15 8.19 12.39
C ILE A 60 10.07 7.45 13.18
N SER A 61 9.17 8.18 13.84
CA SER A 61 8.04 7.55 14.55
C SER A 61 7.12 6.77 13.61
N VAL A 62 6.88 7.28 12.40
CA VAL A 62 6.14 6.54 11.37
C VAL A 62 6.92 5.29 10.97
N ALA A 63 8.19 5.40 10.60
CA ALA A 63 9.01 4.27 10.18
C ALA A 63 9.04 3.13 11.22
N LEU A 64 9.20 3.47 12.50
CA LEU A 64 9.18 2.49 13.59
C LEU A 64 7.80 1.80 13.74
N GLN A 65 6.71 2.56 13.66
CA GLN A 65 5.35 1.98 13.70
C GLN A 65 5.08 1.06 12.50
N GLU A 66 5.63 1.40 11.34
CA GLU A 66 5.56 0.58 10.14
C GLU A 66 6.36 -0.71 10.31
N CYS A 67 7.55 -0.65 10.93
CA CYS A 67 8.34 -1.85 11.29
C CYS A 67 7.59 -2.76 12.27
N ASP A 68 6.96 -2.21 13.31
CA ASP A 68 6.15 -2.99 14.25
C ASP A 68 5.04 -3.76 13.51
N ARG A 69 4.31 -3.08 12.62
CA ARG A 69 3.22 -3.70 11.84
C ARG A 69 3.74 -4.74 10.86
N MET A 70 4.83 -4.45 10.16
CA MET A 70 5.45 -5.39 9.25
C MET A 70 5.90 -6.65 10.00
N SER A 71 6.58 -6.50 11.15
CA SER A 71 7.00 -7.61 12.00
C SER A 71 5.83 -8.46 12.48
N MET A 72 4.71 -7.86 12.89
CA MET A 72 3.50 -8.62 13.25
C MET A 72 3.00 -9.49 12.09
N LEU A 73 2.91 -8.92 10.89
CA LEU A 73 2.46 -9.64 9.70
C LEU A 73 3.44 -10.76 9.30
N THR A 74 4.74 -10.47 9.20
CA THR A 74 5.75 -11.46 8.79
C THR A 74 5.90 -12.58 9.81
N ASN A 75 5.75 -12.29 11.10
CA ASN A 75 5.77 -13.30 12.15
C ASN A 75 4.54 -14.22 12.10
N GLU A 76 3.35 -13.69 11.82
CA GLU A 76 2.14 -14.49 11.61
C GLU A 76 2.28 -15.40 10.39
N ILE A 77 2.78 -14.88 9.26
CA ILE A 77 3.07 -15.66 8.06
C ILE A 77 4.03 -16.79 8.40
N ARG A 78 5.17 -16.47 9.03
CA ARG A 78 6.20 -17.46 9.37
C ARG A 78 5.69 -18.51 10.36
N ARG A 79 4.94 -18.11 11.40
CA ARG A 79 4.38 -19.04 12.39
C ARG A 79 3.41 -20.00 11.71
N SER A 80 2.42 -19.45 11.00
CA SER A 80 1.35 -20.24 10.37
C SER A 80 1.87 -21.19 9.29
N LEU A 81 2.86 -20.78 8.49
CA LEU A 81 3.50 -21.66 7.50
C LEU A 81 4.37 -22.75 8.13
N LYS A 82 5.08 -22.48 9.22
CA LYS A 82 5.83 -23.51 9.97
C LYS A 82 4.90 -24.59 10.55
N GLU A 83 3.79 -24.16 11.14
CA GLU A 83 2.77 -25.06 11.67
C GLU A 83 2.17 -25.93 10.55
N LEU A 84 1.84 -25.32 9.40
CA LEU A 84 1.34 -26.06 8.24
C LEU A 84 2.37 -27.05 7.69
N ASP A 85 3.65 -26.66 7.59
CA ASP A 85 4.72 -27.55 7.12
C ASP A 85 4.88 -28.80 8.01
N LEU A 86 4.80 -28.64 9.33
CA LEU A 86 4.79 -29.76 10.28
C LEU A 86 3.53 -30.63 10.15
N GLY A 87 2.37 -30.02 9.90
CA GLY A 87 1.13 -30.73 9.61
C GLY A 87 1.23 -31.58 8.35
N LEU A 88 1.79 -31.03 7.26
CA LEU A 88 1.99 -31.73 5.99
C LEU A 88 3.01 -32.89 6.09
N LYS A 89 3.96 -32.81 7.03
CA LYS A 89 4.90 -33.90 7.33
C LYS A 89 4.31 -35.00 8.21
N GLY A 90 3.15 -34.75 8.84
CA GLY A 90 2.52 -35.65 9.80
C GLY A 90 3.05 -35.50 11.24
N ASP A 91 3.89 -34.49 11.51
CA ASP A 91 4.44 -34.22 12.85
C ASP A 91 3.42 -33.51 13.76
N LEU A 92 2.46 -32.79 13.18
CA LEU A 92 1.34 -32.17 13.87
C LEU A 92 0.01 -32.65 13.29
N THR A 93 -1.00 -32.77 14.15
CA THR A 93 -2.37 -32.99 13.70
C THR A 93 -2.88 -31.75 12.97
N ILE A 94 -3.37 -31.92 11.74
CA ILE A 94 -3.95 -30.84 10.96
C ILE A 94 -5.18 -30.27 11.69
N THR A 95 -5.18 -28.95 11.90
CA THR A 95 -6.29 -28.21 12.50
C THR A 95 -7.14 -27.52 11.43
N GLU A 96 -8.35 -27.08 11.79
CA GLU A 96 -9.22 -26.28 10.91
C GLU A 96 -8.51 -25.01 10.38
N SER A 97 -7.69 -24.37 11.21
CA SER A 97 -6.92 -23.19 10.80
C SER A 97 -5.85 -23.53 9.74
N MET A 98 -5.21 -24.70 9.85
CA MET A 98 -4.26 -25.19 8.85
C MET A 98 -4.97 -25.55 7.54
N GLU A 99 -6.15 -26.17 7.60
CA GLU A 99 -6.94 -26.48 6.40
C GLU A 99 -7.40 -25.20 5.68
N ALA A 100 -7.87 -24.20 6.42
CA ALA A 100 -8.25 -22.91 5.86
C ALA A 100 -7.06 -22.21 5.19
N LEU A 101 -5.89 -22.24 5.83
CA LEU A 101 -4.64 -21.70 5.27
C LEU A 101 -4.24 -22.46 3.99
N MET A 102 -4.25 -23.78 4.02
CA MET A 102 -3.94 -24.65 2.89
C MET A 102 -4.87 -24.38 1.70
N ASN A 103 -6.18 -24.26 1.95
CA ASN A 103 -7.17 -23.93 0.93
C ASN A 103 -6.92 -22.55 0.33
N ALA A 104 -6.65 -21.54 1.16
CA ALA A 104 -6.39 -20.18 0.69
C ALA A 104 -5.15 -20.13 -0.22
N ILE A 105 -4.06 -20.81 0.18
CA ILE A 105 -2.83 -20.93 -0.62
C ILE A 105 -3.11 -21.66 -1.94
N PHE A 106 -3.82 -22.79 -1.88
CA PHE A 106 -4.16 -23.57 -3.07
C PHE A 106 -4.99 -22.78 -4.09
N PHE A 107 -5.95 -21.99 -3.64
CA PHE A 107 -6.78 -21.14 -4.50
C PHE A 107 -6.12 -19.80 -4.86
N GLY A 108 -4.87 -19.56 -4.43
CA GLY A 108 -4.15 -18.33 -4.74
C GLY A 108 -4.78 -17.08 -4.12
N THR A 109 -5.42 -17.23 -2.96
CA THR A 109 -6.02 -16.12 -2.19
C THR A 109 -5.20 -15.83 -0.95
N VAL A 110 -5.17 -14.57 -0.51
CA VAL A 110 -4.48 -14.21 0.73
C VAL A 110 -5.21 -14.84 1.92
N PRO A 111 -4.53 -15.61 2.79
CA PRO A 111 -5.14 -16.19 3.98
C PRO A 111 -5.74 -15.13 4.91
N ALA A 112 -6.93 -15.41 5.45
CA ALA A 112 -7.66 -14.46 6.31
C ALA A 112 -6.89 -14.07 7.59
N SER A 113 -6.03 -14.95 8.12
CA SER A 113 -5.15 -14.61 9.25
C SER A 113 -4.12 -13.54 8.88
N TRP A 114 -3.59 -13.58 7.65
CA TRP A 114 -2.64 -12.59 7.15
C TRP A 114 -3.35 -11.28 6.80
N GLU A 115 -4.52 -11.34 6.13
CA GLU A 115 -5.31 -10.16 5.79
C GLU A 115 -5.68 -9.30 7.00
N LYS A 116 -5.94 -9.91 8.16
CA LYS A 116 -6.25 -9.20 9.41
C LYS A 116 -5.12 -8.30 9.91
N LEU A 117 -3.87 -8.66 9.60
CA LEU A 117 -2.67 -7.91 9.97
C LEU A 117 -2.14 -7.06 8.81
N ALA A 118 -2.61 -7.34 7.60
CA ALA A 118 -2.17 -6.70 6.37
C ALA A 118 -2.87 -5.35 6.12
N TYR A 119 -2.41 -4.69 5.07
CA TYR A 119 -3.09 -3.57 4.44
C TYR A 119 -4.22 -4.07 3.52
N PRO A 120 -5.29 -3.28 3.33
CA PRO A 120 -6.34 -3.59 2.35
C PRO A 120 -5.77 -3.80 0.95
N SER A 121 -6.14 -4.92 0.33
CA SER A 121 -5.66 -5.35 -0.99
C SER A 121 -6.75 -6.18 -1.69
N LEU A 122 -6.75 -6.16 -3.03
CA LEU A 122 -7.57 -7.04 -3.87
C LEU A 122 -6.72 -8.04 -4.67
N ASN A 123 -5.40 -8.01 -4.49
CA ASN A 123 -4.46 -8.86 -5.19
C ASN A 123 -4.65 -10.35 -4.87
N PRO A 124 -4.46 -11.24 -5.85
CA PRO A 124 -4.22 -12.65 -5.58
C PRO A 124 -2.91 -12.84 -4.81
N LEU A 125 -2.78 -13.99 -4.15
CA LEU A 125 -1.69 -14.31 -3.23
C LEU A 125 -0.29 -14.03 -3.82
N ALA A 126 -0.04 -14.46 -5.05
CA ALA A 126 1.27 -14.27 -5.68
C ALA A 126 1.63 -12.79 -5.88
N ALA A 127 0.69 -11.98 -6.39
CA ALA A 127 0.90 -10.55 -6.58
C ALA A 127 0.99 -9.80 -5.24
N TRP A 128 0.15 -10.20 -4.26
CA TRP A 128 0.19 -9.64 -2.91
C TRP A 128 1.51 -9.94 -2.20
N TYR A 129 2.06 -11.15 -2.37
CA TYR A 129 3.32 -11.52 -1.77
C TYR A 129 4.50 -10.77 -2.40
N ALA A 130 4.51 -10.60 -3.73
CA ALA A 130 5.51 -9.76 -4.40
C ALA A 130 5.44 -8.29 -3.93
N ASP A 131 4.23 -7.75 -3.75
CA ASP A 131 4.01 -6.41 -3.19
C ASP A 131 4.52 -6.32 -1.73
N LEU A 132 4.27 -7.35 -0.90
CA LEU A 132 4.79 -7.44 0.46
C LEU A 132 6.33 -7.41 0.50
N LEU A 133 7.00 -8.18 -0.34
CA LEU A 133 8.47 -8.19 -0.40
C LEU A 133 9.03 -6.81 -0.80
N GLN A 134 8.39 -6.12 -1.76
CA GLN A 134 8.79 -4.77 -2.13
C GLN A 134 8.60 -3.78 -0.97
N ARG A 135 7.51 -3.91 -0.19
CA ARG A 135 7.29 -3.07 1.00
C ARG A 135 8.35 -3.29 2.08
N ILE A 136 8.73 -4.54 2.32
CA ILE A 136 9.81 -4.86 3.27
C ILE A 136 11.09 -4.18 2.82
N LYS A 137 11.46 -4.30 1.54
CA LYS A 137 12.66 -3.68 0.97
C LYS A 137 12.67 -2.15 1.11
N GLU A 138 11.56 -1.48 0.82
CA GLU A 138 11.46 -0.01 0.95
C GLU A 138 11.55 0.43 2.42
N LEU A 139 10.96 -0.36 3.33
CA LEU A 139 11.03 -0.09 4.77
C LEU A 139 12.43 -0.33 5.33
N GLU A 140 13.10 -1.42 4.95
CA GLU A 140 14.50 -1.71 5.27
C GLU A 140 15.41 -0.56 4.83
N ALA A 141 15.25 -0.09 3.59
CA ALA A 141 16.02 1.04 3.07
C ALA A 141 15.77 2.33 3.88
N TRP A 142 14.54 2.58 4.32
CA TRP A 142 14.22 3.74 5.13
C TRP A 142 14.85 3.66 6.54
N VAL A 143 14.75 2.51 7.22
CA VAL A 143 15.28 2.36 8.59
C VAL A 143 16.78 2.04 8.66
N ALA A 144 17.43 1.78 7.52
CA ALA A 144 18.87 1.62 7.45
C ALA A 144 19.60 2.87 7.96
N GLU A 145 19.18 4.06 7.54
CA GLU A 145 19.80 5.34 7.93
C GLU A 145 18.83 6.28 8.65
N PHE A 146 17.55 5.90 8.80
CA PHE A 146 16.48 6.77 9.31
C PHE A 146 16.34 8.11 8.57
N GLN A 147 16.84 8.17 7.33
CA GLN A 147 16.71 9.32 6.45
C GLN A 147 15.46 9.16 5.58
N LEU A 148 14.69 10.23 5.44
CA LEU A 148 13.52 10.24 4.57
C LEU A 148 13.94 9.90 3.13
N PRO A 149 13.36 8.85 2.50
CA PRO A 149 13.66 8.51 1.12
C PRO A 149 13.39 9.69 0.19
N ALA A 150 14.17 9.79 -0.90
CA ALA A 150 14.02 10.89 -1.85
C ALA A 150 12.61 10.97 -2.44
N VAL A 151 12.00 9.81 -2.73
CA VAL A 151 10.58 9.71 -3.07
C VAL A 151 9.99 8.52 -2.33
N VAL A 152 8.95 8.75 -1.54
CA VAL A 152 8.30 7.72 -0.73
C VAL A 152 7.21 7.03 -1.54
N TRP A 153 7.24 5.70 -1.57
CA TRP A 153 6.15 4.91 -2.11
C TRP A 153 4.97 4.90 -1.12
N LEU A 154 4.08 5.88 -1.23
CA LEU A 154 2.98 6.06 -0.27
C LEU A 154 2.08 4.82 -0.13
N PRO A 155 1.73 4.10 -1.22
CA PRO A 155 1.01 2.83 -1.13
C PRO A 155 1.70 1.77 -0.28
N GLY A 156 3.03 1.80 -0.20
CA GLY A 156 3.85 0.82 0.52
C GLY A 156 3.64 0.82 2.03
N LEU A 157 3.09 1.91 2.58
CA LEU A 157 2.87 2.06 4.01
C LEU A 157 1.58 1.36 4.49
N PHE A 158 1.64 0.72 5.66
CA PHE A 158 0.50 0.31 6.46
C PHE A 158 -0.30 1.49 7.01
N ASN A 159 0.27 2.69 7.13
CA ASN A 159 -0.46 3.90 7.53
C ASN A 159 0.00 5.17 6.77
N PRO A 160 -0.45 5.36 5.53
CA PRO A 160 -0.14 6.55 4.75
C PRO A 160 -0.66 7.83 5.41
N GLN A 161 -1.75 7.77 6.19
CA GLN A 161 -2.27 8.93 6.93
C GLN A 161 -1.30 9.40 8.01
N SER A 162 -0.63 8.47 8.70
CA SER A 162 0.40 8.78 9.70
C SER A 162 1.57 9.51 9.05
N PHE A 163 2.00 9.06 7.87
CA PHE A 163 3.03 9.74 7.08
C PHE A 163 2.63 11.15 6.63
N LEU A 164 1.42 11.31 6.09
CA LEU A 164 0.87 12.62 5.71
C LEU A 164 0.76 13.57 6.91
N THR A 165 0.38 13.04 8.07
CA THR A 165 0.36 13.80 9.33
C THR A 165 1.76 14.15 9.80
N ALA A 166 2.75 13.27 9.63
CA ALA A 166 4.15 13.55 9.95
C ALA A 166 4.71 14.71 9.13
N ILE A 167 4.31 14.86 7.86
CA ILE A 167 4.63 16.05 7.05
C ILE A 167 4.11 17.33 7.72
N MET A 168 2.86 17.31 8.20
CA MET A 168 2.25 18.44 8.90
C MET A 168 2.99 18.75 10.21
N GLN A 169 3.28 17.73 11.01
CA GLN A 169 3.97 17.87 12.29
C GLN A 169 5.39 18.43 12.12
N THR A 170 6.16 17.89 11.17
CA THR A 170 7.52 18.36 10.89
C THR A 170 7.52 19.81 10.44
N THR A 171 6.61 20.18 9.54
CA THR A 171 6.50 21.56 9.04
C THR A 171 6.03 22.53 10.13
N ALA A 172 5.05 22.13 10.94
CA ALA A 172 4.52 22.93 12.05
C ALA A 172 5.61 23.20 13.10
N ARG A 173 6.36 22.17 13.51
CA ARG A 173 7.46 22.30 14.48
C ARG A 173 8.56 23.22 13.96
N LYS A 174 8.98 23.04 12.71
CA LYS A 174 10.05 23.84 12.08
C LYS A 174 9.70 25.33 11.99
N ASN A 175 8.43 25.65 11.76
CA ASN A 175 7.97 27.04 11.60
C ASN A 175 7.28 27.60 12.86
N GLU A 176 7.26 26.85 13.96
CA GLU A 176 6.54 27.22 15.20
C GLU A 176 5.05 27.54 14.97
N TRP A 177 4.41 26.80 14.07
CA TRP A 177 2.99 26.98 13.73
C TRP A 177 2.08 26.01 14.51
N PRO A 178 0.85 26.42 14.87
CA PRO A 178 -0.15 25.52 15.45
C PRO A 178 -0.57 24.41 14.47
N LEU A 179 -0.44 23.15 14.89
CA LEU A 179 -0.74 21.98 14.05
C LEU A 179 -2.21 21.93 13.58
N ASP A 180 -3.14 22.41 14.41
CA ASP A 180 -4.58 22.47 14.14
C ASP A 180 -4.95 23.43 13.00
N ARG A 181 -4.04 24.33 12.62
CA ARG A 181 -4.22 25.28 11.51
C ARG A 181 -3.43 24.90 10.26
N MET A 182 -2.91 23.69 10.20
CA MET A 182 -2.16 23.21 9.05
C MET A 182 -3.05 22.39 8.11
N VAL A 183 -2.82 22.52 6.81
CA VAL A 183 -3.42 21.69 5.77
C VAL A 183 -2.35 21.21 4.80
N LEU A 184 -2.60 20.09 4.14
CA LEU A 184 -1.74 19.62 3.06
C LEU A 184 -2.12 20.29 1.74
N THR A 185 -1.09 20.67 1.00
CA THR A 185 -1.20 21.07 -0.41
C THR A 185 -0.27 20.19 -1.23
N VAL A 186 -0.64 20.00 -2.50
CA VAL A 186 0.08 19.11 -3.39
C VAL A 186 0.43 19.80 -4.70
N GLU A 187 1.56 19.41 -5.25
CA GLU A 187 2.02 19.82 -6.56
C GLU A 187 2.46 18.58 -7.33
N VAL A 188 1.78 18.29 -8.44
CA VAL A 188 2.17 17.17 -9.30
C VAL A 188 3.36 17.61 -10.15
N LEU A 189 4.47 16.88 -10.04
CA LEU A 189 5.72 17.22 -10.69
C LEU A 189 5.70 16.83 -12.17
N LYS A 190 6.40 17.63 -12.98
CA LYS A 190 6.66 17.31 -14.39
C LYS A 190 7.89 16.42 -14.58
N LYS A 191 8.83 16.48 -13.64
CA LYS A 191 10.05 15.68 -13.68
C LYS A 191 9.77 14.21 -13.29
N PRO A 192 10.48 13.27 -13.91
CA PRO A 192 10.34 11.85 -13.58
C PRO A 192 10.94 11.53 -12.19
N ARG A 193 10.64 10.33 -11.67
CA ARG A 193 11.07 9.90 -10.32
C ARG A 193 12.59 9.90 -10.17
N GLU A 194 13.29 9.52 -11.23
CA GLU A 194 14.75 9.35 -11.27
C GLU A 194 15.50 10.69 -11.06
N GLU A 195 14.86 11.81 -11.36
CA GLU A 195 15.38 13.16 -11.12
C GLU A 195 15.12 13.67 -9.69
N CYS A 196 14.39 12.91 -8.87
CA CYS A 196 14.19 13.18 -7.45
C CYS A 196 15.23 12.39 -6.65
N THR A 197 16.47 12.86 -6.65
CA THR A 197 17.61 12.18 -6.00
C THR A 197 17.74 12.46 -4.50
N ALA A 198 17.04 13.47 -3.99
CA ALA A 198 17.03 13.84 -2.58
C ALA A 198 15.63 14.30 -2.14
N PRO A 199 15.28 14.14 -0.84
CA PRO A 199 14.02 14.65 -0.30
C PRO A 199 13.98 16.19 -0.40
N PRO A 200 12.78 16.79 -0.49
CA PRO A 200 12.65 18.24 -0.50
C PRO A 200 13.03 18.84 0.86
N ARG A 201 13.43 20.12 0.87
CA ARG A 201 13.75 20.85 2.11
C ARG A 201 12.58 20.91 3.11
N GLU A 202 11.36 20.86 2.59
CA GLU A 202 10.10 20.84 3.33
C GLU A 202 9.12 19.93 2.61
N GLY A 203 8.32 19.18 3.35
CA GLY A 203 7.38 18.23 2.76
C GLY A 203 8.02 16.89 2.41
N ALA A 204 7.42 16.19 1.46
CA ALA A 204 7.93 14.93 0.92
C ALA A 204 7.48 14.75 -0.54
N TYR A 205 8.29 14.07 -1.35
CA TYR A 205 7.84 13.55 -2.64
C TYR A 205 7.22 12.16 -2.44
N ILE A 206 6.09 11.91 -3.07
CA ILE A 206 5.40 10.61 -3.04
C ILE A 206 5.12 10.09 -4.44
N HIS A 207 5.06 8.77 -4.59
CA HIS A 207 4.70 8.11 -5.85
C HIS A 207 3.81 6.86 -5.62
N GLY A 208 3.40 6.25 -6.73
CA GLY A 208 2.57 5.04 -6.74
C GLY A 208 1.08 5.33 -6.64
N LEU A 209 0.65 6.55 -6.95
CA LEU A 209 -0.76 6.91 -6.96
C LEU A 209 -1.35 6.64 -8.35
N TYR A 210 -2.62 6.30 -8.40
CA TYR A 210 -3.41 6.15 -9.62
C TYR A 210 -4.60 7.10 -9.55
N MET A 211 -5.16 7.44 -10.71
CA MET A 211 -6.38 8.25 -10.80
C MET A 211 -7.50 7.44 -11.45
N GLU A 212 -8.66 7.38 -10.82
CA GLU A 212 -9.86 6.75 -11.38
C GLU A 212 -10.85 7.83 -11.84
N GLY A 213 -11.49 7.61 -12.99
CA GLY A 213 -12.51 8.52 -13.55
C GLY A 213 -11.95 9.79 -14.22
N ALA A 214 -10.63 9.98 -14.16
CA ALA A 214 -9.91 11.04 -14.85
C ALA A 214 -8.44 10.64 -15.10
N ARG A 215 -7.65 11.54 -15.67
CA ARG A 215 -6.19 11.45 -15.76
C ARG A 215 -5.55 12.77 -15.37
N TRP A 216 -4.26 12.74 -15.06
CA TRP A 216 -3.46 13.96 -14.95
C TRP A 216 -2.84 14.32 -16.29
N ASP A 217 -3.08 15.53 -16.80
CA ASP A 217 -2.40 16.04 -17.98
C ASP A 217 -1.10 16.72 -17.56
N GLY A 218 0.04 16.08 -17.82
CA GLY A 218 1.37 16.61 -17.49
C GLY A 218 1.75 17.89 -18.25
N ASN A 219 1.20 18.12 -19.45
CA ASN A 219 1.44 19.33 -20.23
C ASN A 219 0.65 20.49 -19.66
N ALA A 220 -0.66 20.27 -19.42
CA ALA A 220 -1.56 21.29 -18.88
C ALA A 220 -1.39 21.53 -17.37
N GLY A 221 -0.83 20.55 -16.63
CA GLY A 221 -0.65 20.60 -15.18
C GLY A 221 -1.97 20.60 -14.41
N CYS A 222 -2.98 19.88 -14.92
CA CYS A 222 -4.31 19.79 -14.31
C CYS A 222 -5.01 18.47 -14.65
N ILE A 223 -6.12 18.19 -13.98
CA ILE A 223 -6.99 17.05 -14.29
C ILE A 223 -7.56 17.19 -15.70
N ALA A 224 -7.60 16.08 -16.43
CA ALA A 224 -8.24 15.92 -17.72
C ALA A 224 -9.10 14.65 -17.73
N GLU A 225 -9.98 14.50 -18.72
CA GLU A 225 -10.84 13.31 -18.86
C GLU A 225 -10.00 12.02 -19.00
N SER A 226 -10.55 10.85 -18.70
CA SER A 226 -9.82 9.60 -18.96
C SER A 226 -9.67 9.32 -20.47
N LEU A 227 -8.66 8.54 -20.85
CA LEU A 227 -8.53 7.99 -22.20
C LEU A 227 -9.23 6.63 -22.29
N LEU A 228 -9.65 6.26 -23.51
CA LEU A 228 -10.32 4.98 -23.74
C LEU A 228 -9.39 3.82 -23.35
N LYS A 229 -9.90 2.88 -22.55
CA LYS A 229 -9.18 1.71 -22.00
C LYS A 229 -8.13 2.01 -20.91
N GLU A 230 -8.01 3.26 -20.46
CA GLU A 230 -7.19 3.61 -19.29
C GLU A 230 -8.10 3.82 -18.07
N LEU A 231 -8.33 2.74 -17.31
CA LEU A 231 -9.24 2.78 -16.15
C LEU A 231 -8.64 3.54 -14.96
N THR A 232 -7.35 3.29 -14.70
CA THR A 232 -6.62 3.81 -13.55
C THR A 232 -5.21 4.29 -13.96
N PRO A 233 -5.09 5.36 -14.78
CA PRO A 233 -3.78 5.91 -15.16
C PRO A 233 -2.93 6.27 -13.94
N ALA A 234 -1.62 5.98 -14.04
CA ALA A 234 -0.66 6.31 -13.00
C ALA A 234 -0.45 7.84 -12.92
N MET A 235 -0.34 8.34 -11.69
CA MET A 235 0.00 9.73 -11.42
C MET A 235 1.53 9.91 -11.43
N PRO A 236 2.02 11.07 -11.94
CA PRO A 236 3.40 11.46 -11.73
C PRO A 236 3.73 11.62 -10.23
N VAL A 237 5.01 11.82 -9.94
CA VAL A 237 5.46 12.13 -8.57
C VAL A 237 4.71 13.35 -8.05
N VAL A 238 4.18 13.24 -6.84
CA VAL A 238 3.46 14.32 -6.18
C VAL A 238 4.33 14.88 -5.06
N PHE A 239 4.56 16.18 -5.08
CA PHE A 239 5.15 16.90 -3.97
C PHE A 239 4.07 17.28 -2.98
N VAL A 240 4.18 16.80 -1.74
CA VAL A 240 3.25 17.11 -0.65
C VAL A 240 3.95 18.00 0.35
N LYS A 241 3.34 19.13 0.68
CA LYS A 241 3.81 20.05 1.73
C LYS A 241 2.66 20.51 2.61
N ALA A 242 2.98 20.86 3.85
CA ALA A 242 1.99 21.46 4.75
C ALA A 242 2.08 22.99 4.70
N ILE A 243 0.93 23.65 4.73
CA ILE A 243 0.81 25.11 4.78
C ILE A 243 -0.26 25.52 5.80
N PRO A 244 -0.20 26.74 6.33
CA PRO A 244 -1.31 27.32 7.07
C PRO A 244 -2.60 27.35 6.24
N VAL A 245 -3.74 27.07 6.87
CA VAL A 245 -5.06 26.94 6.22
C VAL A 245 -5.48 28.21 5.46
N ASP A 246 -5.07 29.39 5.92
CA ASP A 246 -5.32 30.69 5.30
C ASP A 246 -4.58 30.87 3.97
N LYS A 247 -3.49 30.12 3.74
CA LYS A 247 -2.73 30.13 2.48
C LYS A 247 -3.24 29.12 1.46
N ARG A 248 -4.31 28.39 1.77
CA ARG A 248 -4.88 27.36 0.89
C ARG A 248 -5.53 28.02 -0.33
N GLU A 249 -5.08 27.63 -1.53
CA GLU A 249 -5.77 27.98 -2.76
C GLU A 249 -7.13 27.28 -2.83
N THR A 250 -8.17 28.01 -3.24
CA THR A 250 -9.55 27.49 -3.36
C THR A 250 -10.11 27.61 -4.78
N LYS A 251 -9.47 28.40 -5.66
CA LYS A 251 -9.93 28.63 -7.02
C LYS A 251 -9.25 27.66 -7.99
N GLY A 252 -10.01 27.12 -8.93
CA GLY A 252 -9.49 26.20 -9.95
C GLY A 252 -8.97 24.89 -9.37
N ILE A 253 -9.57 24.44 -8.25
CA ILE A 253 -9.16 23.25 -7.52
C ILE A 253 -10.32 22.28 -7.39
N TYR A 254 -10.01 20.99 -7.53
CA TYR A 254 -10.87 19.88 -7.20
C TYR A 254 -10.32 19.18 -5.95
N GLU A 255 -11.19 19.01 -4.95
CA GLU A 255 -10.91 18.23 -3.75
C GLU A 255 -11.03 16.75 -4.10
N CYS A 256 -9.91 16.15 -4.51
CA CYS A 256 -9.85 14.77 -4.95
C CYS A 256 -9.64 13.83 -3.76
N PRO A 257 -10.62 12.99 -3.40
CA PRO A 257 -10.46 12.01 -2.34
C PRO A 257 -9.48 10.91 -2.79
N MET A 258 -8.74 10.38 -1.83
CA MET A 258 -7.75 9.31 -2.00
C MET A 258 -8.15 8.10 -1.16
N TYR A 259 -8.13 6.93 -1.78
CA TYR A 259 -8.47 5.65 -1.15
C TYR A 259 -7.35 4.65 -1.33
N ARG A 260 -7.31 3.59 -0.52
CA ARG A 260 -6.37 2.49 -0.75
C ARG A 260 -6.70 1.67 -1.98
N THR A 261 -7.97 1.30 -2.12
CA THR A 261 -8.46 0.40 -3.16
C THR A 261 -9.74 0.96 -3.76
N ARG A 262 -10.18 0.37 -4.87
CA ARG A 262 -11.42 0.76 -5.57
C ARG A 262 -12.70 0.48 -4.80
N GLN A 263 -12.65 -0.27 -3.69
CA GLN A 263 -13.80 -0.46 -2.80
C GLN A 263 -14.22 0.85 -2.11
N ARG A 264 -13.34 1.87 -2.09
CA ARG A 264 -13.57 3.19 -1.48
C ARG A 264 -14.08 3.06 -0.04
N GLY A 265 -14.86 4.03 0.47
CA GLY A 265 -15.52 4.00 1.78
C GLY A 265 -14.57 3.72 2.97
N PRO A 266 -14.51 2.48 3.50
CA PRO A 266 -13.62 2.11 4.59
C PRO A 266 -12.12 2.31 4.29
N THR A 267 -11.73 2.47 3.02
CA THR A 267 -10.33 2.63 2.61
C THR A 267 -9.90 4.08 2.40
N TYR A 268 -10.68 5.06 2.88
CA TYR A 268 -10.33 6.48 2.78
C TYR A 268 -8.99 6.81 3.46
N VAL A 269 -8.16 7.59 2.78
CA VAL A 269 -6.82 8.01 3.25
C VAL A 269 -6.79 9.52 3.46
N TRP A 270 -6.96 10.32 2.41
CA TRP A 270 -6.86 11.77 2.49
C TRP A 270 -7.60 12.44 1.33
N THR A 271 -7.70 13.77 1.33
CA THR A 271 -8.22 14.53 0.19
C THR A 271 -7.17 15.55 -0.26
N PHE A 272 -6.74 15.49 -1.52
CA PHE A 272 -5.80 16.46 -2.08
C PHE A 272 -6.47 17.47 -3.00
N ASN A 273 -5.92 18.68 -2.99
CA ASN A 273 -6.35 19.79 -3.82
C ASN A 273 -5.63 19.73 -5.17
N LEU A 274 -6.30 19.22 -6.19
CA LEU A 274 -5.75 19.09 -7.53
C LEU A 274 -6.22 20.22 -8.44
N LYS A 275 -5.33 20.72 -9.30
CA LYS A 275 -5.66 21.79 -10.25
C LYS A 275 -6.64 21.28 -11.32
N THR A 276 -7.61 22.12 -11.67
CA THR A 276 -8.62 21.85 -12.70
C THR A 276 -8.96 23.13 -13.47
N LYS A 277 -9.20 22.99 -14.78
CA LYS A 277 -9.80 24.04 -15.63
C LYS A 277 -11.33 23.96 -15.67
N GLU A 278 -11.87 22.78 -15.39
CA GLU A 278 -13.30 22.50 -15.36
C GLU A 278 -13.90 22.79 -13.98
N ALA A 279 -15.22 23.00 -13.94
CA ALA A 279 -15.95 23.14 -12.69
C ALA A 279 -15.82 21.86 -11.83
N PRO A 280 -15.52 21.96 -10.52
CA PRO A 280 -15.33 20.80 -9.64
C PRO A 280 -16.50 19.79 -9.66
N ALA A 281 -17.72 20.27 -9.87
CA ALA A 281 -18.92 19.43 -9.98
C ALA A 281 -18.82 18.36 -11.08
N LYS A 282 -18.11 18.64 -12.19
CA LYS A 282 -17.86 17.67 -13.26
C LYS A 282 -17.14 16.43 -12.72
N TRP A 283 -16.08 16.65 -11.94
CA TRP A 283 -15.25 15.58 -11.38
C TRP A 283 -15.95 14.84 -10.24
N VAL A 284 -16.77 15.54 -9.46
CA VAL A 284 -17.65 14.90 -8.46
C VAL A 284 -18.63 13.94 -9.15
N LEU A 285 -19.29 14.37 -10.22
CA LEU A 285 -20.25 13.54 -10.96
C LEU A 285 -19.56 12.37 -11.70
N ALA A 286 -18.34 12.59 -12.19
CA ALA A 286 -17.52 11.52 -12.77
C ALA A 286 -16.94 10.56 -11.70
N GLY A 287 -17.13 10.86 -10.42
CA GLY A 287 -16.64 10.04 -9.32
C GLY A 287 -15.12 9.97 -9.25
N VAL A 288 -14.42 11.05 -9.63
CA VAL A 288 -12.95 11.07 -9.67
C VAL A 288 -12.35 10.81 -8.29
N ALA A 289 -11.34 9.96 -8.24
CA ALA A 289 -10.61 9.68 -7.01
C ALA A 289 -9.16 9.33 -7.33
N MET A 290 -8.29 9.48 -6.33
CA MET A 290 -6.97 8.85 -6.35
C MET A 290 -7.00 7.53 -5.61
N LEU A 291 -6.15 6.61 -6.04
CA LEU A 291 -6.02 5.28 -5.47
C LEU A 291 -4.55 4.99 -5.15
N LEU A 292 -4.30 4.29 -4.05
CA LEU A 292 -2.97 3.77 -3.73
C LEU A 292 -2.67 2.44 -4.43
N SER A 293 -3.70 1.71 -4.86
CA SER A 293 -3.60 0.54 -5.71
C SER A 293 -4.46 0.74 -6.96
N ALA A 294 -4.00 0.19 -8.10
CA ALA A 294 -4.75 0.22 -9.36
C ALA A 294 -5.95 -0.75 -9.36
N GLU A 295 -6.03 -1.63 -8.36
CA GLU A 295 -7.02 -2.70 -8.21
C GLU A 295 -8.30 -2.33 -7.45
#